data_AF-A0A4P9WTI2-F1
#
_entry.id   AF-A0A4P9WTI2-F1
#
_cell.length_a   1.000
_cell.length_b   1.000
_cell.length_c   1.000
_cell.angle_alpha   90.00
_cell.angle_beta   90.00
_cell.angle_gamma   90.00
#
_symmetry.space_group_name_H-M   'P 1'
#
loop_
_entity.id
_entity.type
_entity.pdbx_description
1 polymer ?
#
loop_
_entity_poly.entity_id
_entity_poly.type
_entity_poly.pdbx_seq_one_letter_code
_entity_poly.pdbx_strand_id
1 'polypeptide(L)'
;VPAIFMTNGGGTTEAAKAAEYSRKFGVPIDPDQVVLAHTPIRLLADQYRDKIVLILGNDVCRDVARSYGFKHPVTSDDILSQFPDLWPFRELPPDYPRYTQHDFAKEPVSAIFSFHDSWDWGRDAQICMDLLLSEKGQLGTRHQCQPGEARVGAIPFYACNQDFLWSNAHPHARFAHGAFRRVLEYLWRELGAGDTGNSTEADRRAVPPLALIKYGKPERPAYVFADAALRAWAARLHLSGPPSPEAVVYAIGDNPHSDIAGANAWGWHGILVETGVYERGVSPETHGAQHVAADAGEAIDYIFARHGIHN
;
A
#
# COMPACT_ATOMS: atom_id res chain seq x y z
N VAL A 1 24.04 15.92 -0.80
CA VAL A 1 23.01 15.71 0.23
C VAL A 1 22.40 14.32 0.02
N PRO A 2 22.31 13.42 1.03
CA PRO A 2 21.64 12.13 0.88
C PRO A 2 20.15 12.30 0.61
N ALA A 3 19.61 11.48 -0.28
CA ALA A 3 18.19 11.47 -0.59
C ALA A 3 17.71 10.04 -0.88
N ILE A 4 16.46 9.79 -0.54
CA ILE A 4 15.72 8.57 -0.86
C ILE A 4 14.38 8.95 -1.50
N PHE A 5 13.76 8.02 -2.22
CA PHE A 5 12.44 8.15 -2.83
C PHE A 5 11.45 7.27 -2.09
N MET A 6 10.48 7.89 -1.41
CA MET A 6 9.43 7.20 -0.66
C MET A 6 8.08 7.38 -1.35
N THR A 7 7.48 6.30 -1.82
CA THR A 7 6.22 6.34 -2.59
C THR A 7 5.21 5.32 -2.10
N ASN A 8 3.93 5.70 -2.14
CA ASN A 8 2.80 4.78 -1.96
C ASN A 8 2.46 4.01 -3.24
N GLY A 9 3.14 4.31 -4.35
CA GLY A 9 3.14 3.47 -5.53
C GLY A 9 3.86 2.14 -5.27
N GLY A 10 3.57 1.15 -6.10
CA GLY A 10 4.14 -0.19 -5.98
C GLY A 10 3.97 -0.99 -7.26
N GLY A 11 3.80 -2.31 -7.14
CA GLY A 11 3.54 -3.19 -8.27
C GLY A 11 4.79 -3.50 -9.11
N THR A 12 5.97 -3.25 -8.56
CA THR A 12 7.28 -3.52 -9.16
C THR A 12 8.33 -3.64 -8.06
N THR A 13 9.51 -4.20 -8.38
CA THR A 13 10.64 -4.22 -7.43
C THR A 13 11.26 -2.84 -7.28
N GLU A 14 11.92 -2.61 -6.13
CA GLU A 14 12.72 -1.41 -5.86
C GLU A 14 13.79 -1.20 -6.95
N ALA A 15 14.41 -2.28 -7.41
CA ALA A 15 15.43 -2.21 -8.47
C ALA A 15 14.86 -1.75 -9.81
N ALA A 16 13.69 -2.26 -10.22
CA ALA A 16 13.04 -1.81 -11.44
C ALA A 16 12.58 -0.35 -11.33
N LYS A 17 12.10 0.08 -10.15
CA LYS A 17 11.72 1.47 -9.90
C LYS A 17 12.94 2.40 -9.89
N ALA A 18 14.05 2.01 -9.26
CA ALA A 18 15.29 2.76 -9.27
C ALA A 18 15.83 2.95 -10.69
N ALA A 19 15.76 1.90 -11.52
CA ALA A 19 16.13 1.99 -12.94
C ALA A 19 15.20 2.93 -13.74
N GLU A 20 13.89 2.94 -13.44
CA GLU A 20 12.95 3.90 -14.01
C GLU A 20 13.31 5.35 -13.64
N TYR A 21 13.53 5.62 -12.35
CA TYR A 21 13.93 6.95 -11.87
C TYR A 21 15.27 7.38 -12.44
N SER A 22 16.23 6.46 -12.56
CA SER A 22 17.53 6.78 -13.16
C SER A 22 17.40 7.29 -14.60
N ARG A 23 16.54 6.64 -15.40
CA ARG A 23 16.26 7.08 -16.78
C ARG A 23 15.55 8.43 -16.82
N LYS A 24 14.59 8.66 -15.92
CA LYS A 24 13.80 9.90 -15.88
C LYS A 24 14.62 11.10 -15.46
N PHE A 25 15.47 10.94 -14.44
CA PHE A 25 16.25 12.04 -13.87
C PHE A 25 17.63 12.21 -14.52
N GLY A 26 18.07 11.25 -15.34
CA GLY A 26 19.38 11.31 -15.99
C GLY A 26 20.55 11.11 -15.03
N VAL A 27 20.30 10.60 -13.82
CA VAL A 27 21.31 10.34 -12.78
C VAL A 27 21.12 8.94 -12.21
N PRO A 28 22.17 8.22 -11.80
CA PRO A 28 22.03 6.89 -11.20
C PRO A 28 21.28 6.94 -9.87
N ILE A 29 20.21 6.15 -9.75
CA ILE A 29 19.48 5.90 -8.51
C ILE A 29 19.70 4.43 -8.12
N ASP A 30 20.15 4.20 -6.90
CA ASP A 30 20.38 2.87 -6.35
C ASP A 30 19.06 2.27 -5.81
N PRO A 31 18.81 0.96 -5.94
CA PRO A 31 17.66 0.30 -5.32
C PRO A 31 17.53 0.59 -3.81
N ASP A 32 18.63 0.76 -3.08
CA ASP A 32 18.64 1.09 -1.65
C ASP A 32 18.08 2.50 -1.35
N GLN A 33 17.95 3.36 -2.37
CA GLN A 33 17.31 4.67 -2.25
C GLN A 33 15.80 4.62 -2.42
N VAL A 34 15.19 3.48 -2.77
CA VAL A 34 13.77 3.41 -3.10
C VAL A 34 13.00 2.67 -2.02
N VAL A 35 11.96 3.31 -1.51
CA VAL A 35 11.00 2.75 -0.55
C VAL A 35 9.61 2.82 -1.18
N LEU A 36 9.08 1.66 -1.56
CA LEU A 36 7.74 1.47 -2.12
C LEU A 36 6.73 1.16 -1.01
N ALA A 37 5.44 1.27 -1.32
CA ALA A 37 4.34 0.95 -0.39
C ALA A 37 4.50 -0.42 0.28
N HIS A 38 4.90 -1.43 -0.49
CA HIS A 38 5.04 -2.81 -0.04
C HIS A 38 6.42 -3.17 0.49
N THR A 39 7.44 -2.30 0.40
CA THR A 39 8.80 -2.62 0.87
C THR A 39 8.84 -3.05 2.35
N PRO A 40 8.10 -2.41 3.28
CA PRO A 40 8.09 -2.84 4.68
C PRO A 40 7.49 -4.25 4.90
N ILE A 41 6.71 -4.78 3.95
CA ILE A 41 6.15 -6.14 4.04
C ILE A 41 7.26 -7.21 4.01
N ARG A 42 8.46 -6.88 3.54
CA ARG A 42 9.62 -7.76 3.63
C ARG A 42 9.88 -8.25 5.07
N LEU A 43 9.55 -7.45 6.08
CA LEU A 43 9.69 -7.82 7.49
C LEU A 43 8.73 -8.95 7.93
N LEU A 44 7.65 -9.18 7.16
CA LEU A 44 6.67 -10.23 7.42
C LEU A 44 6.97 -11.51 6.65
N ALA A 45 7.98 -11.52 5.78
CA ALA A 45 8.29 -12.66 4.93
C ALA A 45 8.61 -13.92 5.76
N ASP A 46 9.29 -13.80 6.90
CA ASP A 46 9.57 -14.94 7.77
C ASP A 46 8.30 -15.51 8.42
N GLN A 47 7.39 -14.65 8.87
CA GLN A 47 6.13 -15.04 9.51
C GLN A 47 5.19 -15.79 8.55
N TYR A 48 5.26 -15.46 7.25
CA TYR A 48 4.39 -16.00 6.20
C TYR A 48 5.14 -16.85 5.18
N ARG A 49 6.41 -17.20 5.44
CA ARG A 49 7.31 -17.87 4.50
C ARG A 49 6.67 -19.08 3.83
N ASP A 50 6.13 -19.98 4.64
CA ASP A 50 5.56 -21.26 4.21
C ASP A 50 4.02 -21.26 4.26
N LYS A 51 3.39 -20.08 4.24
CA LYS A 51 1.92 -19.92 4.27
C LYS A 51 1.41 -19.42 2.93
N ILE A 52 0.22 -19.90 2.52
CA ILE A 52 -0.49 -19.35 1.36
C ILE A 52 -0.96 -17.95 1.70
N VAL A 53 -0.60 -16.97 0.88
CA VAL A 53 -1.03 -15.58 1.06
C VAL A 53 -1.58 -15.04 -0.25
N LEU A 54 -2.72 -14.36 -0.17
CA LEU A 54 -3.29 -13.68 -1.33
C LEU A 54 -2.56 -12.35 -1.52
N ILE A 55 -2.01 -12.13 -2.70
CA ILE A 55 -1.42 -10.86 -3.11
C ILE A 55 -2.38 -10.15 -4.07
N LEU A 56 -2.92 -9.00 -3.65
CA LEU A 56 -3.70 -8.13 -4.51
C LEU A 56 -2.77 -7.16 -5.26
N GLY A 57 -2.99 -7.04 -6.56
CA GLY A 57 -2.20 -6.25 -7.49
C GLY A 57 -2.04 -6.96 -8.82
N ASN A 58 -1.08 -6.51 -9.64
CA ASN A 58 -0.72 -7.17 -10.88
C ASN A 58 0.12 -8.44 -10.63
N ASP A 59 0.38 -9.23 -11.68
CA ASP A 59 1.19 -10.44 -11.55
C ASP A 59 2.63 -10.17 -11.05
N VAL A 60 3.17 -8.99 -11.35
CA VAL A 60 4.48 -8.55 -10.85
C VAL A 60 4.51 -8.49 -9.32
N CYS A 61 3.39 -8.15 -8.66
CA CYS A 61 3.30 -8.18 -7.20
C CYS A 61 3.59 -9.57 -6.62
N ARG A 62 3.20 -10.66 -7.30
CA ARG A 62 3.51 -12.02 -6.86
C ARG A 62 5.02 -12.23 -6.82
N ASP A 63 5.72 -11.81 -7.85
CA ASP A 63 7.18 -11.95 -7.94
C ASP A 63 7.92 -11.04 -6.96
N VAL A 64 7.39 -9.84 -6.69
CA VAL A 64 7.87 -8.98 -5.60
C VAL A 64 7.75 -9.72 -4.26
N ALA A 65 6.60 -10.31 -3.95
CA ALA A 65 6.43 -11.08 -2.72
C ALA A 65 7.41 -12.27 -2.64
N ARG A 66 7.61 -13.00 -3.73
CA ARG A 66 8.64 -14.06 -3.80
C ARG A 66 10.04 -13.54 -3.50
N SER A 67 10.39 -12.37 -4.05
CA SER A 67 11.70 -11.74 -3.83
C SER A 67 11.94 -11.36 -2.37
N TYR A 68 10.88 -11.10 -1.59
CA TYR A 68 10.97 -10.86 -0.15
C TYR A 68 11.11 -12.14 0.68
N GLY A 69 10.77 -13.31 0.11
CA GLY A 69 10.92 -14.61 0.76
C GLY A 69 9.62 -15.38 1.00
N PHE A 70 8.48 -14.88 0.52
CA PHE A 70 7.22 -15.62 0.54
C PHE A 70 7.30 -16.78 -0.47
N LYS A 71 7.10 -18.03 -0.04
CA LYS A 71 7.15 -19.19 -0.94
C LYS A 71 5.83 -19.45 -1.66
N HIS A 72 4.72 -19.10 -1.04
CA HIS A 72 3.37 -19.40 -1.54
C HIS A 72 2.48 -18.15 -1.75
N PRO A 73 2.97 -17.08 -2.43
CA PRO A 73 2.09 -15.99 -2.83
C PRO A 73 1.22 -16.42 -4.01
N VAL A 74 -0.10 -16.23 -3.88
CA VAL A 74 -1.09 -16.51 -4.92
C VAL A 74 -1.81 -15.21 -5.31
N THR A 75 -2.33 -15.15 -6.53
CA THR A 75 -3.15 -14.02 -7.01
C THR A 75 -4.62 -14.38 -7.00
N SER A 76 -5.47 -13.37 -7.18
CA SER A 76 -6.90 -13.56 -7.39
C SER A 76 -7.23 -14.45 -8.59
N ASP A 77 -6.45 -14.37 -9.67
CA ASP A 77 -6.66 -15.22 -10.85
C ASP A 77 -6.27 -16.69 -10.59
N ASP A 78 -5.32 -16.96 -9.68
CA ASP A 78 -5.04 -18.33 -9.24
C ASP A 78 -6.27 -18.95 -8.56
N ILE A 79 -6.93 -18.19 -7.68
CA ILE A 79 -8.16 -18.63 -7.01
C ILE A 79 -9.29 -18.79 -8.02
N LEU A 80 -9.51 -17.80 -8.88
CA LEU A 80 -10.57 -17.83 -9.90
C LEU A 80 -10.42 -19.01 -10.87
N SER A 81 -9.18 -19.43 -11.16
CA SER A 81 -8.93 -20.60 -12.02
C SER A 81 -9.46 -21.93 -11.46
N GLN A 82 -9.66 -22.02 -10.15
CA GLN A 82 -10.24 -23.20 -9.47
C GLN A 82 -11.71 -23.00 -9.10
N PHE A 83 -12.16 -21.75 -8.95
CA PHE A 83 -13.52 -21.37 -8.57
C PHE A 83 -14.08 -20.34 -9.56
N PRO A 84 -14.34 -20.72 -10.83
CA PRO A 84 -14.78 -19.76 -11.85
C PRO A 84 -16.12 -19.08 -11.50
N ASP A 85 -16.99 -19.80 -10.79
CA ASP A 85 -18.30 -19.29 -10.35
C ASP A 85 -18.18 -18.22 -9.25
N LEU A 86 -17.00 -18.03 -8.65
CA LEU A 86 -16.77 -16.98 -7.66
C LEU A 86 -16.98 -15.60 -8.28
N TRP A 87 -16.53 -15.40 -9.51
CA TRP A 87 -16.72 -14.14 -10.23
C TRP A 87 -16.97 -14.40 -11.72
N PRO A 88 -18.21 -14.72 -12.12
CA PRO A 88 -18.54 -15.19 -13.47
C PRO A 88 -18.45 -14.07 -14.54
N PHE A 89 -18.13 -12.84 -14.14
CA PHE A 89 -17.96 -11.70 -15.04
C PHE A 89 -16.53 -11.57 -15.59
N ARG A 90 -15.61 -12.45 -15.16
CA ARG A 90 -14.24 -12.53 -15.67
C ARG A 90 -13.95 -13.95 -16.12
N GLU A 91 -13.59 -14.09 -17.38
CA GLU A 91 -13.07 -15.34 -17.93
C GLU A 91 -11.54 -15.26 -17.99
N LEU A 92 -10.88 -16.30 -17.50
CA LEU A 92 -9.44 -16.45 -17.67
C LEU A 92 -9.13 -17.00 -19.07
N PRO A 93 -7.99 -16.63 -19.66
CA PRO A 93 -7.52 -17.25 -20.89
C PRO A 93 -7.47 -18.79 -20.77
N PRO A 94 -7.80 -19.56 -21.83
CA PRO A 94 -7.75 -21.03 -21.80
C PRO A 94 -6.38 -21.59 -21.42
N ASP A 95 -5.32 -20.83 -21.69
CA ASP A 95 -3.92 -21.14 -21.40
C ASP A 95 -3.41 -20.46 -20.12
N TYR A 96 -4.30 -19.96 -19.25
CA TYR A 96 -3.91 -19.35 -17.98
C TYR A 96 -2.96 -20.29 -17.22
N PRO A 97 -1.72 -19.85 -16.94
CA PRO A 97 -0.72 -20.75 -16.36
C PRO A 97 -1.16 -21.19 -14.98
N ARG A 98 -1.00 -22.48 -14.68
CA ARG A 98 -1.11 -22.98 -13.29
C ARG A 98 0.10 -22.52 -12.50
N TYR A 99 0.10 -21.27 -12.06
CA TYR A 99 1.17 -20.65 -11.28
C TYR A 99 1.31 -21.25 -9.87
N THR A 100 0.32 -22.04 -9.45
CA THR A 100 0.24 -22.68 -8.14
C THR A 100 -0.20 -24.13 -8.26
N GLN A 101 0.25 -24.96 -7.31
CA GLN A 101 -0.19 -26.35 -7.12
C GLN A 101 -1.16 -26.51 -5.94
N HIS A 102 -1.49 -25.41 -5.24
CA HIS A 102 -2.38 -25.44 -4.09
C HIS A 102 -3.80 -25.87 -4.47
N ASP A 103 -4.43 -26.68 -3.62
CA ASP A 103 -5.85 -27.02 -3.68
C ASP A 103 -6.59 -26.12 -2.68
N PHE A 104 -7.13 -24.99 -3.16
CA PHE A 104 -7.73 -24.01 -2.24
C PHE A 104 -9.03 -24.51 -1.59
N ALA A 105 -9.59 -25.64 -2.03
CA ALA A 105 -10.70 -26.30 -1.34
C ALA A 105 -10.27 -27.00 -0.04
N LYS A 106 -8.96 -27.22 0.15
CA LYS A 106 -8.38 -27.92 1.32
C LYS A 106 -7.32 -27.12 2.05
N GLU A 107 -6.67 -26.18 1.36
CA GLU A 107 -5.58 -25.38 1.91
C GLU A 107 -6.04 -23.93 2.14
N PRO A 108 -6.10 -23.46 3.40
CA PRO A 108 -6.61 -22.12 3.70
C PRO A 108 -5.59 -21.03 3.36
N VAL A 109 -6.10 -19.89 2.90
CA VAL A 109 -5.29 -18.66 2.72
C VAL A 109 -5.07 -18.03 4.09
N SER A 110 -3.83 -17.71 4.44
CA SER A 110 -3.48 -17.26 5.80
C SER A 110 -3.53 -15.75 6.00
N ALA A 111 -3.46 -14.95 4.93
CA ALA A 111 -3.55 -13.50 4.97
C ALA A 111 -3.78 -12.92 3.58
N ILE A 112 -4.32 -11.70 3.55
CA ILE A 112 -4.45 -10.87 2.35
C ILE A 112 -3.41 -9.76 2.44
N PHE A 113 -2.63 -9.58 1.38
CA PHE A 113 -1.72 -8.46 1.22
C PHE A 113 -2.09 -7.67 -0.01
N SER A 114 -2.52 -6.44 0.18
CA SER A 114 -2.68 -5.50 -0.90
C SER A 114 -1.38 -4.77 -1.17
N PHE A 115 -0.65 -5.22 -2.20
CA PHE A 115 0.61 -4.61 -2.62
C PHE A 115 0.39 -3.43 -3.56
N HIS A 116 -0.70 -3.46 -4.33
CA HIS A 116 -1.02 -2.46 -5.33
C HIS A 116 -2.54 -2.39 -5.58
N ASP A 117 -2.97 -1.37 -6.31
CA ASP A 117 -4.35 -1.25 -6.82
C ASP A 117 -4.81 -2.51 -7.56
N SER A 118 -6.03 -2.94 -7.22
CA SER A 118 -6.79 -3.95 -7.94
C SER A 118 -7.16 -3.42 -9.33
N TRP A 119 -7.04 -4.28 -10.35
CA TRP A 119 -7.47 -3.99 -11.72
C TRP A 119 -8.86 -4.54 -12.04
N ASP A 120 -9.40 -5.41 -11.19
CA ASP A 120 -10.75 -5.95 -11.26
C ASP A 120 -11.36 -5.91 -9.86
N TRP A 121 -11.94 -4.75 -9.52
CA TRP A 121 -12.45 -4.50 -8.17
C TRP A 121 -13.55 -5.47 -7.78
N GLY A 122 -14.37 -5.92 -8.74
CA GLY A 122 -15.44 -6.86 -8.48
C GLY A 122 -14.90 -8.23 -8.04
N ARG A 123 -14.00 -8.81 -8.84
CA ARG A 123 -13.32 -10.07 -8.53
C ARG A 123 -12.60 -9.97 -7.19
N ASP A 124 -11.77 -8.95 -7.03
CA ASP A 124 -10.91 -8.84 -5.85
C ASP A 124 -11.73 -8.54 -4.59
N ALA A 125 -12.81 -7.77 -4.68
CA ALA A 125 -13.71 -7.55 -3.56
C ALA A 125 -14.44 -8.84 -3.14
N GLN A 126 -14.95 -9.60 -4.10
CA GLN A 126 -15.62 -10.88 -3.83
C GLN A 126 -14.68 -11.85 -3.11
N ILE A 127 -13.47 -12.06 -3.64
CA ILE A 127 -12.45 -12.94 -3.03
C ILE A 127 -12.08 -12.44 -1.63
N CYS A 128 -11.87 -11.13 -1.46
CA CYS A 128 -11.54 -10.57 -0.15
C CYS A 128 -12.65 -10.84 0.87
N MET A 129 -13.91 -10.60 0.51
CA MET A 129 -15.04 -10.85 1.41
C MET A 129 -15.19 -12.34 1.71
N ASP A 130 -15.06 -13.21 0.71
CA ASP A 130 -15.10 -14.67 0.90
C ASP A 130 -14.05 -15.14 1.91
N LEU A 131 -12.82 -14.65 1.79
CA LEU A 131 -11.74 -14.99 2.71
C LEU A 131 -11.94 -14.37 4.10
N LEU A 132 -12.34 -13.11 4.20
CA LEU A 132 -12.55 -12.42 5.47
C LEU A 132 -13.74 -12.97 6.26
N LEU A 133 -14.75 -13.52 5.58
CA LEU A 133 -15.96 -14.11 6.18
C LEU A 133 -15.89 -15.64 6.29
N SER A 134 -14.80 -16.26 5.82
CA SER A 134 -14.61 -17.73 5.87
C SER A 134 -14.29 -18.26 7.28
N GLU A 135 -14.29 -19.57 7.43
CA GLU A 135 -13.66 -20.25 8.56
C GLU A 135 -12.13 -20.24 8.39
N LYS A 136 -11.46 -19.27 9.01
CA LYS A 136 -9.98 -19.17 9.07
C LYS A 136 -9.28 -19.20 7.71
N GLY A 137 -9.87 -18.55 6.69
CA GLY A 137 -9.28 -18.42 5.36
C GLY A 137 -9.58 -19.58 4.41
N GLN A 138 -10.42 -20.54 4.82
CA GLN A 138 -10.82 -21.66 3.99
C GLN A 138 -11.90 -21.24 2.98
N LEU A 139 -11.56 -21.19 1.69
CA LEU A 139 -12.54 -20.89 0.64
C LEU A 139 -13.70 -21.90 0.64
N GLY A 140 -14.89 -21.42 0.26
CA GLY A 140 -16.13 -22.20 0.27
C GLY A 140 -16.81 -22.32 1.64
N THR A 141 -16.23 -21.75 2.70
CA THR A 141 -16.82 -21.76 4.05
C THR A 141 -17.34 -20.37 4.45
N ARG A 142 -18.15 -20.34 5.51
CA ARG A 142 -18.65 -19.11 6.15
C ARG A 142 -18.61 -19.26 7.64
N HIS A 143 -17.91 -18.36 8.32
CA HIS A 143 -17.90 -18.31 9.75
C HIS A 143 -19.23 -17.76 10.27
N GLN A 144 -19.94 -18.59 11.04
CA GLN A 144 -21.16 -18.19 11.74
C GLN A 144 -20.78 -17.57 13.09
N CYS A 145 -20.81 -16.24 13.16
CA CYS A 145 -20.63 -15.53 14.44
C CYS A 145 -21.79 -15.85 15.37
N GLN A 146 -21.49 -16.16 16.63
CA GLN A 146 -22.53 -16.36 17.64
C GLN A 146 -23.18 -15.02 18.04
N PRO A 147 -24.43 -15.02 18.54
CA PRO A 147 -25.04 -13.82 19.07
C PRO A 147 -24.17 -13.16 20.16
N GLY A 148 -23.78 -11.91 19.96
CA GLY A 148 -22.91 -11.16 20.87
C GLY A 148 -21.41 -11.31 20.61
N GLU A 149 -21.00 -12.16 19.67
CA GLU A 149 -19.62 -12.24 19.19
C GLU A 149 -19.34 -11.08 18.23
N ALA A 150 -18.27 -10.31 18.51
CA ALA A 150 -17.84 -9.27 17.60
C ALA A 150 -17.29 -9.90 16.32
N ARG A 151 -17.87 -9.57 15.17
CA ARG A 151 -17.36 -10.03 13.88
C ARG A 151 -15.97 -9.43 13.64
N VAL A 152 -14.96 -10.29 13.56
CA VAL A 152 -13.59 -9.94 13.17
C VAL A 152 -13.26 -10.69 11.89
N GLY A 153 -12.48 -10.08 10.99
CA GLY A 153 -12.03 -10.76 9.78
C GLY A 153 -11.30 -12.05 10.13
N ALA A 154 -11.64 -13.14 9.42
CA ALA A 154 -11.11 -14.48 9.70
C ALA A 154 -9.59 -14.59 9.52
N ILE A 155 -9.01 -13.72 8.70
CA ILE A 155 -7.58 -13.64 8.43
C ILE A 155 -7.10 -12.18 8.40
N PRO A 156 -5.81 -11.91 8.68
CA PRO A 156 -5.26 -10.56 8.60
C PRO A 156 -5.31 -9.99 7.19
N PHE A 157 -5.65 -8.70 7.08
CA PHE A 157 -5.57 -7.92 5.85
C PHE A 157 -4.52 -6.82 6.01
N TYR A 158 -3.46 -6.89 5.22
CA TYR A 158 -2.41 -5.89 5.12
C TYR A 158 -2.65 -4.97 3.92
N ALA A 159 -2.82 -3.67 4.15
CA ALA A 159 -3.08 -2.69 3.09
C ALA A 159 -1.90 -1.72 2.95
N CYS A 160 -1.17 -1.78 1.82
CA CYS A 160 0.09 -1.05 1.66
C CYS A 160 -0.04 0.40 1.19
N ASN A 161 -1.23 0.83 0.79
CA ASN A 161 -1.49 2.20 0.35
C ASN A 161 -2.87 2.65 0.87
N GLN A 162 -2.94 3.83 1.50
CA GLN A 162 -4.20 4.38 2.03
C GLN A 162 -4.75 5.55 1.21
N ASP A 163 -4.04 5.97 0.17
CA ASP A 163 -4.39 7.14 -0.62
C ASP A 163 -5.72 6.92 -1.35
N PHE A 164 -6.66 7.85 -1.17
CA PHE A 164 -7.94 7.80 -1.88
C PHE A 164 -7.77 8.20 -3.35
N LEU A 165 -6.90 9.18 -3.59
CA LEU A 165 -6.59 9.72 -4.91
C LEU A 165 -5.09 9.71 -5.17
N TRP A 166 -4.72 9.62 -6.43
CA TRP A 166 -3.36 9.83 -6.92
C TRP A 166 -3.35 10.60 -8.22
N SER A 167 -2.22 11.23 -8.54
CA SER A 167 -2.02 11.99 -9.78
C SER A 167 -1.31 11.16 -10.84
N ASN A 168 -1.78 11.27 -12.09
CA ASN A 168 -1.14 10.69 -13.28
C ASN A 168 -1.26 11.66 -14.46
N ALA A 169 -1.04 11.20 -15.70
CA ALA A 169 -1.11 12.07 -16.88
C ALA A 169 -2.53 12.62 -17.20
N HIS A 170 -3.58 12.16 -16.51
CA HIS A 170 -4.93 12.64 -16.67
C HIS A 170 -5.15 13.98 -15.92
N PRO A 171 -5.92 14.95 -16.45
CA PRO A 171 -6.11 16.27 -15.81
C PRO A 171 -6.75 16.24 -14.42
N HIS A 172 -7.49 15.18 -14.12
CA HIS A 172 -8.14 14.97 -12.83
C HIS A 172 -7.51 13.78 -12.12
N ALA A 173 -7.30 13.90 -10.80
CA ALA A 173 -6.81 12.81 -9.96
C ALA A 173 -7.65 11.53 -10.14
N ARG A 174 -6.99 10.38 -10.07
CA ARG A 174 -7.59 9.05 -10.25
C ARG A 174 -7.77 8.37 -8.90
N PHE A 175 -8.70 7.43 -8.81
CA PHE A 175 -8.84 6.60 -7.62
C PHE A 175 -7.58 5.76 -7.41
N ALA A 176 -7.14 5.69 -6.16
CA ALA A 176 -6.06 4.84 -5.68
C ALA A 176 -6.62 3.79 -4.70
N HIS A 177 -5.72 3.07 -4.04
CA HIS A 177 -6.07 1.89 -3.25
C HIS A 177 -7.02 2.20 -2.10
N GLY A 178 -6.92 3.40 -1.53
CA GLY A 178 -7.81 3.88 -0.49
C GLY A 178 -9.27 3.97 -0.93
N ALA A 179 -9.56 4.15 -2.23
CA ALA A 179 -10.92 4.10 -2.75
C ALA A 179 -11.47 2.67 -2.77
N PHE A 180 -10.68 1.71 -3.27
CA PHE A 180 -11.03 0.29 -3.22
C PHE A 180 -11.22 -0.19 -1.77
N ARG A 181 -10.37 0.26 -0.85
CA ARG A 181 -10.52 0.02 0.61
C ARG A 181 -11.89 0.48 1.13
N ARG A 182 -12.40 1.64 0.69
CA ARG A 182 -13.74 2.12 1.08
C ARG A 182 -14.85 1.19 0.58
N VAL A 183 -14.70 0.64 -0.62
CA VAL A 183 -15.63 -0.37 -1.16
C VAL A 183 -15.62 -1.61 -0.28
N LEU A 184 -14.46 -2.12 0.10
CA LEU A 184 -14.35 -3.28 1.00
C LEU A 184 -14.95 -3.00 2.38
N GLU A 185 -14.71 -1.81 2.96
CA GLU A 185 -15.30 -1.41 4.23
C GLU A 185 -16.83 -1.36 4.16
N TYR A 186 -17.38 -0.90 3.03
CA TYR A 186 -18.82 -0.86 2.80
C TYR A 186 -19.40 -2.28 2.70
N LEU A 187 -18.81 -3.13 1.84
CA LEU A 187 -19.24 -4.52 1.65
C LEU A 187 -19.14 -5.32 2.96
N TRP A 188 -18.08 -5.11 3.74
CA TRP A 188 -17.91 -5.73 5.06
C TRP A 188 -19.06 -5.40 6.01
N ARG A 189 -19.52 -4.14 6.03
CA ARG A 189 -20.65 -3.72 6.87
C ARG A 189 -21.96 -4.29 6.38
N GLU A 190 -22.19 -4.30 5.07
CA GLU A 190 -23.40 -4.88 4.48
C GLU A 190 -23.50 -6.38 4.78
N LEU A 191 -22.45 -7.15 4.45
CA LEU A 191 -22.43 -8.60 4.64
C LEU A 191 -22.33 -8.99 6.12
N GLY A 192 -21.58 -8.21 6.91
CA GLY A 192 -21.41 -8.46 8.33
C GLY A 192 -22.70 -8.32 9.14
N ALA A 193 -23.65 -7.51 8.67
CA ALA A 193 -24.96 -7.30 9.29
C ALA A 193 -25.95 -8.44 8.98
N GLY A 194 -25.60 -9.36 8.07
CA GLY A 194 -26.40 -10.51 7.68
C GLY A 194 -26.62 -10.60 6.16
N ASP A 195 -26.35 -11.77 5.59
CA ASP A 195 -26.42 -12.04 4.13
C ASP A 195 -27.86 -12.02 3.54
N THR A 196 -28.89 -11.77 4.34
CA THR A 196 -30.30 -11.94 3.92
C THR A 196 -30.95 -10.67 3.38
N GLY A 197 -30.22 -9.56 3.28
CA GLY A 197 -30.74 -8.28 2.76
C GLY A 197 -31.80 -7.60 3.64
N ASN A 198 -32.12 -8.18 4.80
CA ASN A 198 -33.11 -7.67 5.75
C ASN A 198 -32.47 -6.82 6.86
N SER A 199 -31.16 -6.64 6.85
CA SER A 199 -30.42 -5.88 7.86
C SER A 199 -30.77 -4.40 7.80
N THR A 200 -31.07 -3.82 8.95
CA THR A 200 -31.35 -2.40 9.08
C THR A 200 -30.05 -1.60 9.06
N GLU A 201 -30.17 -0.28 8.88
CA GLU A 201 -29.04 0.64 9.04
C GLU A 201 -28.41 0.57 10.44
N ALA A 202 -29.21 0.25 11.47
CA ALA A 202 -28.69 0.05 12.83
C ALA A 202 -27.81 -1.21 12.92
N ASP A 203 -28.23 -2.30 12.27
CA ASP A 203 -27.46 -3.55 12.23
C ASP A 203 -26.11 -3.35 11.53
N ARG A 204 -26.11 -2.65 10.38
CA ARG A 204 -24.88 -2.30 9.65
C ARG A 204 -23.92 -1.44 10.46
N ARG A 205 -24.44 -0.51 11.25
CA ARG A 205 -23.63 0.34 12.15
C ARG A 205 -23.07 -0.41 13.34
N ALA A 206 -23.74 -1.49 13.76
CA ALA A 206 -23.26 -2.35 14.84
C ALA A 206 -22.11 -3.26 14.41
N VAL A 207 -21.92 -3.50 13.09
CA VAL A 207 -20.78 -4.26 12.57
C VAL A 207 -19.47 -3.51 12.88
N PRO A 208 -18.51 -4.14 13.58
CA PRO A 208 -17.21 -3.53 13.83
C PRO A 208 -16.53 -3.12 12.51
N PRO A 209 -15.76 -2.01 12.47
CA PRO A 209 -15.00 -1.64 11.30
C PRO A 209 -14.09 -2.78 10.84
N LEU A 210 -13.94 -2.95 9.52
CA LEU A 210 -12.99 -3.90 8.96
C LEU A 210 -11.58 -3.57 9.49
N ALA A 211 -11.01 -4.52 10.25
CA ALA A 211 -9.68 -4.36 10.82
C ALA A 211 -8.61 -4.55 9.74
N LEU A 212 -7.96 -3.45 9.36
CA LEU A 212 -6.87 -3.44 8.38
C LEU A 212 -5.55 -3.10 9.06
N ILE A 213 -4.51 -3.85 8.73
CA ILE A 213 -3.13 -3.54 9.13
C ILE A 213 -2.55 -2.64 8.05
N LYS A 214 -2.43 -1.36 8.35
CA LYS A 214 -2.09 -0.33 7.36
C LYS A 214 -0.59 -0.13 7.26
N TYR A 215 -0.13 -0.03 6.02
CA TYR A 215 1.21 0.30 5.59
C TYR A 215 1.13 1.42 4.54
N GLY A 216 2.29 1.91 4.09
CA GLY A 216 2.39 3.12 3.27
C GLY A 216 2.23 4.39 4.09
N LYS A 217 2.52 5.54 3.49
CA LYS A 217 2.26 6.86 4.07
C LYS A 217 0.75 7.03 4.33
N PRO A 218 0.34 7.69 5.43
CA PRO A 218 1.17 8.33 6.46
C PRO A 218 1.58 7.39 7.62
N GLU A 219 1.46 6.08 7.47
CA GLU A 219 1.57 5.13 8.58
C GLU A 219 3.02 5.00 9.08
N ARG A 220 3.17 4.85 10.40
CA ARG A 220 4.46 4.75 11.09
C ARG A 220 5.42 3.70 10.48
N PRO A 221 4.99 2.47 10.09
CA PRO A 221 5.90 1.48 9.53
C PRO A 221 6.63 1.95 8.27
N ALA A 222 5.98 2.79 7.44
CA ALA A 222 6.59 3.33 6.23
C ALA A 222 7.75 4.28 6.57
N TYR A 223 7.56 5.16 7.56
CA TYR A 223 8.60 6.11 8.00
C TYR A 223 9.73 5.45 8.79
N VAL A 224 9.45 4.40 9.57
CA VAL A 224 10.50 3.57 10.19
C VAL A 224 11.44 3.01 9.12
N PHE A 225 10.87 2.49 8.03
CA PHE A 225 11.65 1.91 6.94
C PHE A 225 12.40 2.99 6.14
N ALA A 226 11.75 4.13 5.86
CA ALA A 226 12.35 5.25 5.17
C ALA A 226 13.52 5.88 5.96
N ASP A 227 13.38 6.07 7.27
CA ASP A 227 14.47 6.58 8.11
C ASP A 227 15.67 5.62 8.13
N ALA A 228 15.42 4.31 8.25
CA ALA A 228 16.47 3.30 8.19
C ALA A 228 17.18 3.29 6.82
N ALA A 229 16.43 3.37 5.72
CA ALA A 229 16.98 3.44 4.36
C ALA A 229 17.83 4.71 4.15
N LEU A 230 17.33 5.87 4.60
CA LEU A 230 18.06 7.14 4.50
C LEU A 230 19.37 7.10 5.28
N ARG A 231 19.36 6.55 6.50
CA ARG A 231 20.57 6.38 7.32
C ARG A 231 21.58 5.44 6.67
N ALA A 232 21.12 4.30 6.16
CA ALA A 232 21.97 3.33 5.48
C ALA A 232 22.59 3.95 4.21
N TRP A 233 21.80 4.70 3.45
CA TRP A 233 22.27 5.40 2.26
C TRP A 233 23.30 6.49 2.59
N ALA A 234 23.04 7.31 3.60
CA ALA A 234 23.98 8.32 4.07
C ALA A 234 25.32 7.71 4.50
N ALA A 235 25.29 6.56 5.19
CA ALA A 235 26.49 5.83 5.60
C ALA A 235 27.28 5.29 4.39
N ARG A 236 26.59 4.78 3.36
CA ARG A 236 27.20 4.30 2.12
C ARG A 236 27.91 5.39 1.32
N LEU A 237 27.43 6.63 1.42
CA LEU A 237 28.08 7.80 0.80
C LEU A 237 29.36 8.25 1.53
N HIS A 238 29.78 7.54 2.60
CA HIS A 238 30.94 7.88 3.42
C HIS A 238 30.93 9.34 3.90
N LEU A 239 29.75 9.93 4.09
CA LEU A 239 29.65 11.21 4.74
C LEU A 239 30.24 11.07 6.14
N SER A 240 31.23 11.91 6.44
CA SER A 240 32.14 11.75 7.57
C SER A 240 31.38 11.73 8.92
N GLY A 241 31.12 10.53 9.45
CA GLY A 241 30.50 10.32 10.75
C GLY A 241 29.01 9.98 10.72
N PRO A 242 28.44 9.52 11.85
CA PRO A 242 26.99 9.33 11.96
C PRO A 242 26.26 10.64 11.66
N PRO A 243 24.99 10.59 11.20
CA PRO A 243 24.20 11.80 10.99
C PRO A 243 24.26 12.67 12.25
N SER A 244 24.55 13.97 12.07
CA SER A 244 24.53 14.93 13.18
C SER A 244 23.19 14.81 13.92
N PRO A 245 23.15 14.91 15.25
CA PRO A 245 21.89 15.09 15.99
C PRO A 245 21.04 16.25 15.48
N GLU A 246 21.65 17.20 14.75
CA GLU A 246 21.01 18.36 14.13
C GLU A 246 20.59 18.13 12.66
N ALA A 247 20.76 16.92 12.12
CA ALA A 247 20.41 16.62 10.74
C ALA A 247 18.88 16.77 10.54
N VAL A 248 18.51 17.70 9.66
CA VAL A 248 17.11 17.97 9.32
C VAL A 248 16.72 17.13 8.10
N VAL A 249 15.63 16.38 8.21
CA VAL A 249 15.05 15.64 7.08
C VAL A 249 13.85 16.40 6.54
N TYR A 250 13.84 16.60 5.22
CA TYR A 250 12.74 17.21 4.49
C TYR A 250 11.99 16.15 3.69
N ALA A 251 10.67 16.13 3.82
CA ALA A 251 9.78 15.30 3.01
C ALA A 251 9.07 16.20 1.99
N ILE A 252 9.38 16.03 0.71
CA ILE A 252 8.77 16.78 -0.39
C ILE A 252 7.68 15.92 -1.01
N GLY A 253 6.44 16.39 -1.05
CA GLY A 253 5.31 15.62 -1.57
C GLY A 253 4.10 16.47 -1.92
N ASP A 254 3.15 15.91 -2.65
CA ASP A 254 1.99 16.61 -3.22
C ASP A 254 0.68 16.32 -2.48
N ASN A 255 0.66 15.34 -1.58
CA ASN A 255 -0.55 14.91 -0.88
C ASN A 255 -0.53 15.30 0.61
N PRO A 256 -1.35 16.27 1.06
CA PRO A 256 -1.41 16.70 2.45
C PRO A 256 -1.75 15.58 3.44
N HIS A 257 -2.64 14.66 3.04
CA HIS A 257 -3.13 13.58 3.90
C HIS A 257 -2.15 12.39 4.01
N SER A 258 -1.10 12.37 3.16
CA SER A 258 -0.16 11.26 3.05
C SER A 258 1.26 11.72 3.36
N ASP A 259 1.83 12.56 2.50
CA ASP A 259 3.23 13.00 2.59
C ASP A 259 3.44 13.92 3.80
N ILE A 260 2.60 14.95 3.91
CA ILE A 260 2.76 15.99 4.94
C ILE A 260 2.33 15.46 6.29
N ALA A 261 1.16 14.81 6.37
CA ALA A 261 0.68 14.19 7.60
C ALA A 261 1.70 13.21 8.18
N GLY A 262 2.25 12.33 7.36
CA GLY A 262 3.24 11.34 7.79
C GLY A 262 4.56 11.97 8.21
N ALA A 263 5.06 12.95 7.44
CA ALA A 263 6.29 13.67 7.76
C ALA A 263 6.18 14.36 9.12
N ASN A 264 5.10 15.09 9.35
CA ASN A 264 4.87 15.82 10.60
C ASN A 264 4.70 14.88 11.79
N ALA A 265 3.99 13.76 11.62
CA ALA A 265 3.84 12.75 12.68
C ALA A 265 5.17 12.08 13.06
N TRP A 266 6.10 11.96 12.10
CA TRP A 266 7.44 11.39 12.33
C TRP A 266 8.45 12.42 12.84
N GLY A 267 8.15 13.72 12.70
CA GLY A 267 9.05 14.83 13.07
C GLY A 267 9.98 15.30 11.95
N TRP A 268 9.66 14.96 10.69
CA TRP A 268 10.32 15.50 9.50
C TRP A 268 9.67 16.81 9.05
N HIS A 269 10.40 17.59 8.26
CA HIS A 269 9.89 18.83 7.67
C HIS A 269 9.16 18.56 6.34
N GLY A 270 7.83 18.55 6.36
CA GLY A 270 6.99 18.46 5.17
C GLY A 270 7.01 19.74 4.33
N ILE A 271 7.37 19.61 3.05
CA ILE A 271 7.23 20.62 2.01
C ILE A 271 6.19 20.12 1.01
N LEU A 272 5.13 20.92 0.82
CA LEU A 272 4.05 20.59 -0.09
C LEU A 272 4.34 21.17 -1.49
N VAL A 273 4.17 20.37 -2.54
CA VAL A 273 4.33 20.84 -3.94
C VAL A 273 2.99 20.93 -4.66
N GLU A 274 2.88 21.86 -5.62
CA GLU A 274 1.65 22.17 -6.36
C GLU A 274 1.52 21.40 -7.70
N THR A 275 2.38 20.40 -7.92
CA THR A 275 2.46 19.63 -9.18
C THR A 275 1.69 18.31 -9.14
N GLY A 276 0.77 18.13 -8.18
CA GLY A 276 0.08 16.86 -7.95
C GLY A 276 -1.31 17.00 -7.34
N VAL A 277 -1.60 16.19 -6.31
CA VAL A 277 -2.93 16.11 -5.67
C VAL A 277 -3.35 17.43 -5.03
N TYR A 278 -2.41 18.20 -4.48
CA TYR A 278 -2.69 19.52 -3.92
C TYR A 278 -2.90 20.58 -5.01
N GLU A 279 -4.05 21.25 -4.97
CA GLU A 279 -4.39 22.36 -5.87
C GLU A 279 -4.16 23.73 -5.20
N ARG A 280 -3.50 24.64 -5.94
CA ARG A 280 -3.21 26.01 -5.50
C ARG A 280 -4.50 26.77 -5.13
N GLY A 281 -4.47 27.48 -4.01
CA GLY A 281 -5.57 28.36 -3.58
C GLY A 281 -6.67 27.67 -2.77
N VAL A 282 -6.60 26.35 -2.58
CA VAL A 282 -7.39 25.67 -1.56
C VAL A 282 -6.80 26.04 -0.19
N SER A 283 -7.61 26.74 0.63
CA SER A 283 -7.20 27.22 1.95
C SER A 283 -6.60 26.07 2.75
N PRO A 284 -5.35 26.19 3.18
CA PRO A 284 -4.71 25.11 3.86
C PRO A 284 -5.22 25.03 5.29
N GLU A 285 -6.06 24.04 5.56
CA GLU A 285 -5.69 23.16 6.65
C GLU A 285 -4.47 22.37 6.16
N THR A 286 -3.28 22.98 6.11
CA THR A 286 -2.05 22.49 5.43
C THR A 286 -1.53 21.17 5.98
N HIS A 287 -2.25 20.54 6.92
CA HIS A 287 -1.76 19.42 7.73
C HIS A 287 -0.44 19.77 8.43
N GLY A 288 -0.11 21.08 8.54
CA GLY A 288 1.14 21.57 9.10
C GLY A 288 2.34 21.57 8.15
N ALA A 289 2.20 21.59 6.82
CA ALA A 289 3.35 21.77 5.92
C ALA A 289 4.13 23.04 6.31
N GLN A 290 5.46 22.93 6.44
CA GLN A 290 6.30 24.08 6.82
C GLN A 290 6.62 25.01 5.65
N HIS A 291 6.46 24.53 4.42
CA HIS A 291 6.64 25.32 3.21
C HIS A 291 5.77 24.78 2.07
N VAL A 292 5.41 25.65 1.13
CA VAL A 292 4.73 25.29 -0.13
C VAL A 292 5.60 25.79 -1.27
N ALA A 293 5.88 24.92 -2.24
CA ALA A 293 6.69 25.20 -3.41
C ALA A 293 5.90 24.86 -4.69
N ALA A 294 6.19 25.54 -5.79
CA ALA A 294 5.55 25.25 -7.07
C ALA A 294 5.86 23.82 -7.53
N ASP A 295 7.12 23.40 -7.39
CA ASP A 295 7.58 22.07 -7.78
C ASP A 295 8.72 21.56 -6.86
N ALA A 296 9.20 20.35 -7.16
CA ALA A 296 10.28 19.73 -6.40
C ALA A 296 11.62 20.46 -6.54
N GLY A 297 11.86 21.16 -7.66
CA GLY A 297 13.07 21.96 -7.87
C GLY A 297 13.10 23.16 -6.93
N GLU A 298 12.01 23.93 -6.88
CA GLU A 298 11.87 25.05 -5.95
C GLU A 298 11.95 24.59 -4.48
N ALA A 299 11.37 23.44 -4.15
CA ALA A 299 11.49 22.85 -2.81
C ALA A 299 12.96 22.55 -2.44
N ILE A 300 13.76 22.03 -3.39
CA ILE A 300 15.19 21.77 -3.18
C ILE A 300 15.97 23.08 -3.04
N ASP A 301 15.71 24.06 -3.90
CA ASP A 301 16.35 25.38 -3.84
C ASP A 301 16.07 26.07 -2.50
N TYR A 302 14.84 25.98 -1.99
CA TYR A 302 14.47 26.46 -0.66
C TYR A 302 15.28 25.78 0.45
N ILE A 303 15.42 24.45 0.40
CA ILE A 303 16.21 23.69 1.39
C ILE A 303 17.68 24.14 1.33
N PHE A 304 18.25 24.26 0.13
CA PHE A 304 19.65 24.62 -0.05
C PHE A 304 19.92 26.04 0.44
N ALA A 305 19.07 27.00 0.09
CA ALA A 305 19.15 28.37 0.58
C ALA A 305 19.07 28.46 2.11
N ARG A 306 18.15 27.70 2.73
CA ARG A 306 17.97 27.66 4.19
C ARG A 306 19.21 27.15 4.93
N HIS A 307 19.99 26.26 4.33
CA HIS A 307 21.17 25.66 4.93
C HIS A 307 22.50 26.20 4.37
N GLY A 308 22.47 27.25 3.54
CA GLY A 308 23.68 27.83 2.93
C GLY A 308 24.43 26.86 2.01
N ILE A 309 23.72 25.92 1.39
CA ILE A 309 24.27 24.98 0.40
C ILE A 309 24.23 25.68 -0.96
N HIS A 310 25.37 25.79 -1.61
CA HIS A 310 25.48 26.35 -2.96
C HIS A 310 25.81 25.23 -3.96
N ASN A 311 25.15 25.26 -5.12
CA ASN A 311 25.39 24.32 -6.23
C ASN A 311 26.79 24.46 -6.82
#